data_AF-A0A662C4S1-F1
#
_entry.id   AF-A0A662C4S1-F1
#
_cell.length_a   1.000
_cell.length_b   1.000
_cell.length_c   1.000
_cell.angle_alpha   90.00
_cell.angle_beta   90.00
_cell.angle_gamma   90.00
#
_symmetry.space_group_name_H-M   'P 1'
#
loop_
_entity.id
_entity.type
_entity.pdbx_description
1 polymer ?
#
loop_
_entity_poly.entity_id
_entity_poly.type
_entity_poly.pdbx_seq_one_letter_code
_entity_poly.pdbx_strand_id
1 'polypeptide(L)' 'MSEFEKNEGYEREEIFSKAVRAGKRTYFFDVKATRKDDYYLTITERKR' A
#
# COMPACT_ATOMS: atom_id res chain seq x y z
N MET A 1 -3.20 11.07 -13.62
CA MET A 1 -3.43 10.26 -12.40
C MET A 1 -2.15 9.49 -12.18
N SER A 2 -1.37 9.81 -11.14
CA SER A 2 -0.02 9.25 -11.00
C SER A 2 -0.09 7.82 -10.49
N GLU A 3 0.15 6.88 -11.39
CA GLU A 3 0.70 5.56 -11.12
C GLU A 3 1.91 5.74 -10.20
N PHE A 4 1.81 5.28 -8.96
CA PHE A 4 2.94 5.26 -8.04
C PHE A 4 3.83 4.09 -8.45
N GLU A 5 5.00 4.46 -8.98
CA GLU A 5 6.21 3.69 -9.27
C GLU A 5 6.12 2.17 -9.02
N LYS A 6 6.11 1.43 -10.14
CA LYS A 6 6.40 0.01 -10.22
C LYS A 6 7.71 -0.31 -9.49
N ASN A 7 7.59 -0.94 -8.33
CA ASN A 7 8.71 -1.62 -7.68
C ASN A 7 8.57 -3.11 -8.02
N GLU A 8 9.23 -3.53 -9.10
CA GLU A 8 9.06 -4.83 -9.80
C GLU A 8 9.39 -6.09 -8.95
N GLY A 9 9.71 -5.93 -7.65
CA GLY A 9 9.95 -7.02 -6.70
C GLY A 9 8.78 -7.35 -5.76
N TYR A 10 7.76 -6.49 -5.62
CA TYR A 10 6.68 -6.64 -4.61
C TYR A 10 5.31 -7.04 -5.16
N GLU A 11 5.13 -7.12 -6.49
CA GLU A 11 3.82 -7.40 -7.12
C GLU A 11 3.18 -8.73 -6.66
N ARG A 12 3.97 -9.69 -6.16
CA ARG A 12 3.45 -11.01 -5.77
C ARG A 12 2.78 -11.05 -4.39
N GLU A 13 3.02 -10.07 -3.53
CA GLU A 13 2.52 -10.07 -2.16
C GLU A 13 1.45 -9.01 -1.89
N GLU A 14 1.29 -8.02 -2.77
CA GLU A 14 0.39 -6.87 -2.58
C GLU A 14 -0.90 -7.02 -3.38
N ILE A 15 -2.01 -7.25 -2.68
CA ILE A 15 -3.31 -7.62 -3.26
C ILE A 15 -4.18 -6.40 -3.51
N PHE A 16 -4.04 -5.38 -2.67
CA PHE A 16 -4.78 -4.14 -2.78
C PHE A 16 -3.94 -3.00 -2.22
N SER A 17 -3.91 -1.87 -2.93
CA SER A 17 -3.33 -0.64 -2.42
C SER A 17 -4.25 0.54 -2.69
N LYS A 18 -4.38 1.43 -1.72
CA LYS A 18 -5.15 2.67 -1.85
C LYS A 18 -4.48 3.82 -1.12
N ALA A 19 -4.21 4.89 -1.85
CA ALA A 19 -3.81 6.17 -1.28
C ALA A 19 -5.04 7.03 -0.96
N VAL A 20 -5.08 7.61 0.25
CA VAL A 20 -6.12 8.53 0.72
C VAL A 20 -5.47 9.80 1.25
N ARG A 21 -5.86 10.95 0.69
CA ARG A 21 -5.46 12.26 1.21
C ARG A 21 -6.35 12.66 2.38
N ALA A 22 -5.73 13.07 3.48
CA ALA A 22 -6.41 13.58 4.67
C ALA A 22 -5.69 14.85 5.16
N GLY A 23 -6.11 15.99 4.61
CA GLY A 23 -5.47 17.28 4.89
C GLY A 23 -3.99 17.30 4.48
N LYS A 24 -3.10 17.53 5.46
CA LYS A 24 -1.64 17.60 5.26
C LYS A 24 -0.93 16.24 5.24
N ARG A 25 -1.68 15.14 5.43
CA ARG A 25 -1.16 13.78 5.49
C ARG A 25 -1.73 12.97 4.33
N THR A 26 -0.95 12.01 3.85
CA THR A 26 -1.42 11.00 2.91
C THR A 26 -1.29 9.64 3.58
N TYR A 27 -2.37 8.90 3.65
CA TYR A 27 -2.41 7.54 4.14
C TYR A 27 -2.36 6.59 2.96
N PHE A 28 -1.57 5.53 3.08
CA PHE A 28 -1.51 4.42 2.14
C PHE A 28 -1.97 3.17 2.87
N PHE A 29 -2.99 2.52 2.33
CA PHE A 29 -3.58 1.30 2.86
C PHE A 29 -3.23 0.16 1.92
N ASP A 30 -2.42 -0.79 2.40
CA ASP A 30 -1.93 -1.91 1.60
C ASP A 30 -2.37 -3.23 2.25
N VAL A 31 -3.07 -4.08 1.50
CA VAL A 31 -3.41 -5.44 1.91
C VAL A 31 -2.42 -6.40 1.28
N LYS A 32 -1.76 -7.19 2.12
CA LYS A 32 -0.72 -8.11 1.70
C LYS A 32 -1.00 -9.52 2.21
N ALA A 33 -0.54 -10.52 1.46
CA ALA A 33 -0.55 -11.92 1.90
C ALA A 33 0.81 -12.31 2.47
N THR A 34 0.80 -13.12 3.51
CA THR A 34 1.99 -13.87 3.93
C THR A 34 2.20 -15.06 2.99
N ARG A 35 3.35 -15.73 3.11
CA ARG A 35 3.62 -16.99 2.38
C ARG A 35 2.66 -18.14 2.69
N LYS A 36 1.84 -18.01 3.74
CA LYS A 36 0.80 -18.99 4.14
C LYS A 36 -0.61 -18.55 3.70
N ASP A 37 -0.71 -17.52 2.84
CA ASP A 37 -1.97 -16.90 2.40
C ASP A 37 -2.78 -16.21 3.50
N ASP A 38 -2.22 -16.03 4.70
CA ASP A 38 -2.82 -15.15 5.72
C ASP A 38 -2.71 -13.68 5.30
N TYR A 39 -3.76 -12.91 5.47
CA TYR A 39 -3.80 -11.50 5.07
C TYR A 39 -3.47 -10.56 6.23
N TYR A 40 -2.74 -9.48 5.92
CA TYR A 40 -2.48 -8.40 6.86
C TYR A 40 -2.62 -7.03 6.19
N LEU A 41 -2.96 -6.03 6.99
CA LEU A 41 -3.11 -4.64 6.58
C LEU A 41 -1.87 -3.84 7.02
N THR A 42 -1.24 -3.16 6.09
CA THR A 42 -0.23 -2.14 6.36
C THR A 42 -0.85 -0.76 6.16
N ILE A 43 -0.60 0.14 7.11
CA ILE A 43 -1.01 1.54 6.99
C ILE A 43 0.25 2.40 7.09
N THR A 44 0.58 3.09 6.00
CA THR A 44 1.68 4.04 5.97
C THR A 44 1.13 5.45 5.97
N GLU A 45 1.59 6.28 6.91
CA GLU A 45 1.29 7.70 6.91
C GLU A 45 2.49 8.49 6.39
N ARG A 46 2.30 9.24 5.31
CA ARG A 46 3.26 10.24 4.85
C ARG A 46 2.79 11.62 5.29
N LYS A 47 3.56 12.23 6.17
CA LYS A 47 3.45 13.66 6.47
C LYS A 47 4.15 14.45 5.37
N ARG A 48 3.50 15.51 4.90
CA ARG A 48 4.12 16.49 4.02
C ARG A 48 4.69 17.64 4.83
#